data_AF-A0A834AA84-F1
#
_entry.id   AF-A0A834AA84-F1
#
_cell.length_a   1.000
_cell.length_b   1.000
_cell.length_c   1.000
_cell.angle_alpha   90.00
_cell.angle_beta   90.00
_cell.angle_gamma   90.00
#
_symmetry.space_group_name_H-M   'P 1'
#
loop_
_entity.id
_entity.type
_entity.pdbx_description
1 polymer ?
#
loop_
_entity_poly.entity_id
_entity_poly.type
_entity_poly.pdbx_seq_one_letter_code
_entity_poly.pdbx_strand_id
1 'polypeptide(L)'
;MDMETPTGSWLPRTETSVSRTLLLGWILVQVAGASGTTGVVAAYNLSWKSTNFKTILEWEPKPINHVYTVQISHRLGDWKSKCYFTTKTECDLTDEIVKDVKQTYSARVLVVQANATDYPGEPMYTKSPEFMPYLDSKCLLSFLQL
;
A
#
# COMPACT_ATOMS: atom_id res chain seq x y z
N MET A 1 -46.41 5.66 99.56
CA MET A 1 -45.35 4.82 98.96
C MET A 1 -45.51 4.95 97.46
N ASP A 2 -45.35 6.15 96.90
CA ASP A 2 -44.09 6.87 96.60
C ASP A 2 -43.33 6.14 95.47
N MET A 3 -43.39 6.61 94.21
CA MET A 3 -42.71 7.76 93.55
C MET A 3 -41.28 7.44 93.03
N GLU A 4 -41.03 7.93 91.80
CA GLU A 4 -39.75 8.20 91.11
C GLU A 4 -38.97 7.04 90.41
N THR A 5 -39.16 6.92 89.08
CA THR A 5 -38.26 7.38 87.97
C THR A 5 -36.72 7.25 88.18
N PRO A 6 -35.89 6.78 87.21
CA PRO A 6 -35.53 7.51 85.97
C PRO A 6 -35.39 6.66 84.68
N THR A 7 -35.82 7.13 83.50
CA THR A 7 -35.24 8.17 82.62
C THR A 7 -33.86 7.82 82.04
N GLY A 8 -33.77 7.79 80.70
CA GLY A 8 -32.51 7.93 79.94
C GLY A 8 -32.44 6.94 78.76
N SER A 9 -32.96 7.23 77.56
CA SER A 9 -32.52 8.17 76.52
C SER A 9 -31.25 7.76 75.75
N TRP A 10 -31.47 7.49 74.44
CA TRP A 10 -30.62 7.82 73.28
C TRP A 10 -29.28 7.07 73.04
N LEU A 11 -29.41 6.08 72.14
CA LEU A 11 -28.55 5.60 71.03
C LEU A 11 -27.03 5.84 71.05
N PRO A 12 -26.28 4.77 70.73
CA PRO A 12 -25.12 4.85 69.86
C PRO A 12 -25.39 4.24 68.48
N ARG A 13 -25.06 5.04 67.48
CA ARG A 13 -24.77 4.72 66.07
C ARG A 13 -23.67 3.66 65.97
N THR A 14 -23.86 2.64 65.14
CA THR A 14 -22.82 1.79 64.49
C THR A 14 -23.53 0.65 63.75
N GLU A 15 -23.58 0.64 62.42
CA GLU A 15 -22.76 -0.17 61.49
C GLU A 15 -23.78 -0.61 60.41
N THR A 16 -23.53 -0.70 59.11
CA THR A 16 -22.31 -1.03 58.41
C THR A 16 -22.49 -0.54 56.97
N SER A 17 -21.55 0.29 56.52
CA SER A 17 -21.30 0.47 55.09
C SER A 17 -20.72 -0.84 54.57
N VAL A 18 -21.50 -1.62 53.81
CA VAL A 18 -20.99 -2.74 52.99
C VAL A 18 -21.21 -2.35 51.54
N SER A 19 -20.25 -1.62 51.00
CA SER A 19 -19.12 -2.15 50.23
C SER A 19 -19.50 -2.22 48.75
N ARG A 20 -19.08 -1.16 48.06
CA ARG A 20 -19.04 -1.00 46.62
C ARG A 20 -18.43 -2.27 46.02
N THR A 21 -19.26 -3.03 45.33
CA THR A 21 -18.87 -4.23 44.59
C THR A 21 -17.74 -3.87 43.64
N LEU A 22 -16.54 -4.35 43.97
CA LEU A 22 -15.32 -4.21 43.19
C LEU A 22 -15.50 -4.92 41.84
N LEU A 23 -15.88 -4.17 40.81
CA LEU A 23 -15.69 -4.58 39.42
C LEU A 23 -14.22 -4.30 39.04
N LEU A 24 -13.30 -5.08 39.57
CA LEU A 24 -11.95 -5.20 39.00
C LEU A 24 -11.99 -6.33 37.97
N GLY A 25 -12.64 -6.06 36.85
CA GLY A 25 -12.53 -6.86 35.65
C GLY A 25 -11.16 -6.58 35.00
N TRP A 26 -10.32 -7.61 34.98
CA TRP A 26 -9.01 -7.67 34.35
C TRP A 26 -9.06 -7.12 32.91
N ILE A 27 -8.57 -5.89 32.68
CA ILE A 27 -8.25 -5.42 31.32
C ILE A 27 -6.77 -5.67 31.10
N LEU A 28 -6.42 -6.89 30.72
CA LEU A 28 -5.18 -7.18 30.02
C LEU A 28 -5.53 -7.45 28.55
N VAL A 29 -5.87 -6.39 27.82
CA VAL A 29 -5.87 -6.47 26.36
C VAL A 29 -4.41 -6.40 25.93
N GLN A 30 -3.96 -7.54 25.42
CA GLN A 30 -2.65 -7.78 24.83
C GLN A 30 -2.32 -6.67 23.82
N VAL A 31 -1.19 -5.99 23.99
CA VAL A 31 -0.55 -5.30 22.87
C VAL A 31 -0.04 -6.42 21.97
N ALA A 32 -0.84 -6.76 20.95
CA ALA A 32 -0.34 -7.53 19.83
C ALA A 32 0.80 -6.69 19.24
N GLY A 33 2.04 -7.13 19.48
CA GLY A 33 3.18 -6.56 18.78
C GLY A 33 2.86 -6.60 17.30
N ALA A 34 2.84 -5.44 16.66
CA ALA A 34 2.83 -5.37 15.22
C ALA A 34 4.12 -6.06 14.76
N SER A 35 4.01 -7.36 14.46
CA SER A 35 5.03 -8.07 13.71
C SER A 35 5.13 -7.33 12.41
N GLY A 36 6.16 -6.49 12.28
CA GLY A 36 6.46 -5.79 11.06
C GLY A 36 6.76 -6.82 10.00
N THR A 37 5.71 -7.30 9.33
CA THR A 37 5.81 -7.94 8.04
C THR A 37 6.49 -6.87 7.19
N THR A 38 7.79 -7.03 6.95
CA THR A 38 8.50 -6.31 5.91
C THR A 38 7.97 -6.87 4.60
N GLY A 39 6.69 -6.58 4.34
CA GLY A 39 5.93 -7.09 3.24
C GLY A 39 6.49 -6.48 1.97
N VAL A 40 6.71 -7.33 0.98
CA VAL A 40 7.01 -6.87 -0.37
C VAL A 40 5.85 -5.97 -0.80
N VAL A 41 6.13 -4.67 -0.98
CA VAL A 41 5.14 -3.68 -1.38
C VAL A 41 5.04 -3.70 -2.91
N ALA A 42 3.82 -3.77 -3.43
CA ALA A 42 3.58 -3.64 -4.86
C ALA A 42 3.99 -2.25 -5.37
N ALA A 43 4.40 -2.16 -6.64
CA ALA A 43 4.63 -0.86 -7.24
C ALA A 43 3.34 -0.02 -7.24
N TYR A 44 3.44 1.29 -7.08
CA TYR A 44 2.30 2.21 -7.12
C TYR A 44 2.69 3.50 -7.85
N ASN A 45 1.71 4.37 -8.10
CA ASN A 45 1.90 5.62 -8.86
C ASN A 45 2.54 5.42 -10.25
N LEU A 46 2.16 4.34 -10.94
CA LEU A 46 2.63 4.08 -12.29
C LEU A 46 2.19 5.22 -13.22
N SER A 47 3.14 5.89 -13.84
CA SER A 47 2.88 7.03 -14.73
C SER A 47 3.71 6.96 -16.00
N TRP A 48 3.11 7.37 -17.11
CA TRP A 48 3.76 7.44 -18.41
C TRP A 48 4.39 8.82 -18.61
N LYS A 49 5.66 8.85 -19.00
CA LYS A 49 6.36 10.05 -19.48
C LYS A 49 6.73 9.83 -20.94
N SER A 50 6.08 10.56 -21.84
CA SER A 50 6.33 10.43 -23.28
C SER A 50 6.52 11.78 -23.96
N THR A 51 7.64 11.89 -24.68
CA THR A 51 8.00 13.06 -25.47
C THR A 51 8.59 12.61 -26.79
N ASN A 52 8.04 13.06 -27.92
CA ASN A 52 8.44 12.64 -29.27
C ASN A 52 8.54 11.11 -29.41
N PHE A 53 7.55 10.39 -28.86
CA PHE A 53 7.46 8.92 -28.81
C PHE A 53 8.58 8.22 -28.02
N LYS A 54 9.51 8.96 -27.41
CA LYS A 54 10.37 8.41 -26.37
C LYS A 54 9.54 8.28 -25.10
N THR A 55 9.30 7.04 -24.66
CA THR A 55 8.35 6.74 -23.60
C THR A 55 8.99 5.94 -22.47
N ILE A 56 8.94 6.51 -21.28
CA ILE A 56 9.42 5.92 -20.03
C ILE A 56 8.23 5.72 -19.10
N LEU A 57 8.12 4.54 -18.51
CA LEU A 57 7.19 4.26 -17.42
C LEU A 57 7.92 4.49 -16.10
N GLU A 58 7.36 5.31 -15.21
CA GLU A 58 7.88 5.60 -13.87
C GLU A 58 6.92 5.05 -12.80
N TRP A 59 7.45 4.66 -11.65
CA TRP A 59 6.65 4.20 -10.51
C TRP A 59 7.35 4.46 -9.17
N GLU A 60 6.69 4.06 -8.08
CA GLU A 60 7.20 4.06 -6.71
C GLU A 60 6.89 2.69 -6.06
N PRO A 61 7.48 2.32 -4.92
CA PRO A 61 8.62 2.94 -4.25
C PRO A 61 9.95 2.42 -4.80
N LYS A 62 11.06 3.03 -4.35
CA LYS A 62 12.38 2.43 -4.53
C LYS A 62 12.42 1.07 -3.85
N PRO A 63 12.95 0.04 -4.52
CA PRO A 63 12.87 -1.30 -3.98
C PRO A 63 13.82 -1.49 -2.79
N ILE A 64 13.34 -2.21 -1.77
CA ILE A 64 14.11 -2.68 -0.63
C ILE A 64 13.96 -4.20 -0.57
N ASN A 65 15.05 -4.94 -0.77
CA ASN A 65 15.08 -6.42 -0.79
C ASN A 65 14.17 -7.10 -1.83
N HIS A 66 13.84 -6.39 -2.91
CA HIS A 66 13.14 -6.92 -4.07
C HIS A 66 13.64 -6.22 -5.34
N VAL A 67 13.19 -6.70 -6.49
CA VAL A 67 13.47 -6.11 -7.80
C VAL A 67 12.18 -6.10 -8.62
N TYR A 68 12.16 -5.30 -9.69
CA TYR A 68 11.01 -5.20 -10.58
C TYR A 68 11.28 -5.85 -11.92
N THR A 69 10.22 -6.30 -12.58
CA THR A 69 10.23 -6.62 -14.01
C THR A 69 9.02 -5.95 -14.65
N VAL A 70 9.22 -5.25 -15.75
CA VAL A 70 8.12 -4.58 -16.46
C VAL A 70 7.62 -5.49 -17.57
N GLN A 71 6.32 -5.56 -17.76
CA GLN A 71 5.72 -6.15 -18.95
C GLN A 71 4.85 -5.12 -19.65
N ILE A 72 4.85 -5.17 -20.98
CA ILE A 72 4.02 -4.30 -21.83
C ILE A 72 3.27 -5.17 -22.84
N SER A 73 2.01 -4.82 -23.10
CA SER A 73 1.19 -5.39 -24.15
C SER A 73 0.36 -4.29 -24.80
N HIS A 74 -0.05 -4.51 -26.05
CA HIS A 74 -1.20 -3.82 -26.61
C HIS A 74 -2.46 -4.66 -26.32
N ARG A 75 -3.66 -4.09 -26.47
CA ARG A 75 -4.94 -4.70 -26.01
C ARG A 75 -5.16 -6.18 -26.34
N LEU A 76 -4.68 -6.66 -27.49
CA LEU A 76 -4.85 -8.05 -27.96
C LEU A 76 -3.52 -8.80 -28.14
N GLY A 77 -2.42 -8.22 -27.64
CA GLY A 77 -1.08 -8.77 -27.79
C GLY A 77 -0.63 -9.56 -26.59
N ASP A 78 0.39 -10.39 -26.81
CA ASP A 78 1.10 -11.06 -25.73
C ASP A 78 1.87 -10.05 -24.86
N TRP A 79 2.00 -10.38 -23.57
CA TRP A 79 2.83 -9.63 -22.65
C TRP A 79 4.30 -9.83 -22.96
N LYS A 80 5.00 -8.73 -23.22
CA LYS A 80 6.44 -8.74 -23.43
C LYS A 80 7.18 -8.14 -22.24
N SER A 81 8.13 -8.88 -21.70
CA SER A 81 8.97 -8.42 -20.60
C SER A 81 10.07 -7.45 -21.06
N LYS A 82 10.29 -6.40 -20.27
CA LYS A 82 11.32 -5.35 -20.40
C LYS A 82 11.87 -5.04 -19.01
N CYS A 83 13.06 -4.44 -18.96
CA CYS A 83 13.70 -4.02 -17.70
C CYS A 83 13.71 -5.14 -16.64
N TYR A 84 14.28 -6.29 -16.98
CA TYR A 84 14.33 -7.49 -16.13
C TYR A 84 15.09 -7.23 -14.83
N PHE A 85 14.51 -7.68 -13.71
CA PHE A 85 15.12 -7.63 -12.37
C PHE A 85 15.77 -6.28 -12.02
N THR A 86 15.12 -5.18 -12.40
CA THR A 86 15.64 -3.83 -12.19
C THR A 86 15.42 -3.35 -10.75
N THR A 87 16.41 -2.63 -10.21
CA THR A 87 16.27 -1.87 -8.96
C THR A 87 15.85 -0.41 -9.21
N LYS A 88 15.76 0.00 -10.47
CA LYS A 88 15.25 1.32 -10.85
C LYS A 88 13.74 1.35 -10.74
N THR A 89 13.21 2.56 -10.56
CA THR A 89 11.78 2.85 -10.54
C THR A 89 11.29 3.50 -11.84
N GLU A 90 11.98 3.16 -12.93
CA GLU A 90 11.69 3.62 -14.28
C GLU A 90 12.05 2.51 -15.29
N CYS A 91 11.38 2.51 -16.45
CA CYS A 91 11.71 1.63 -17.56
C CYS A 91 11.44 2.32 -18.91
N ASP A 92 12.44 2.31 -19.78
CA ASP A 92 12.30 2.75 -21.16
C ASP A 92 11.57 1.67 -21.98
N LEU A 93 10.40 2.03 -22.51
CA LEU A 93 9.53 1.17 -23.31
C LEU A 93 9.42 1.67 -24.76
N THR A 94 10.25 2.64 -25.15
CA THR A 94 10.25 3.28 -26.48
C THR A 94 10.25 2.25 -27.60
N ASP A 95 11.16 1.27 -27.55
CA ASP A 95 11.33 0.27 -28.62
C ASP A 95 10.07 -0.56 -28.91
N GLU A 96 9.22 -0.76 -27.90
CA GLU A 96 7.96 -1.49 -28.07
C GLU A 96 6.85 -0.58 -28.59
N ILE A 97 6.84 0.67 -28.13
CA ILE A 97 5.84 1.68 -28.46
C ILE A 97 5.97 2.17 -29.91
N VAL A 98 7.20 2.37 -30.40
CA VAL A 98 7.44 2.90 -31.76
C VAL A 98 7.09 1.90 -32.86
N LYS A 99 6.80 0.63 -32.51
CA LYS A 99 6.36 -0.38 -33.48
C LYS A 99 5.00 -0.05 -34.08
N ASP A 100 4.09 0.47 -33.25
CA ASP A 100 2.81 1.00 -33.69
C ASP A 100 2.30 2.03 -32.69
N VAL A 101 2.51 3.31 -33.01
CA VAL A 101 2.13 4.43 -32.14
C VAL A 101 0.62 4.64 -32.03
N LYS A 102 -0.18 3.97 -32.89
CA LYS A 102 -1.65 4.08 -32.89
C LYS A 102 -2.33 3.04 -32.01
N GLN A 103 -1.57 2.06 -31.48
CA GLN A 103 -2.10 1.10 -30.51
C GLN A 103 -2.29 1.73 -29.14
N THR A 104 -3.24 1.17 -28.38
CA THR A 104 -3.35 1.40 -26.95
C THR A 104 -2.56 0.33 -26.21
N TYR A 105 -1.58 0.77 -25.43
CA TYR A 105 -0.71 -0.05 -24.62
C TYR A 105 -1.17 -0.06 -23.16
N SER A 106 -0.86 -1.17 -22.49
CA SER A 106 -0.90 -1.31 -21.04
C SER A 106 0.42 -1.91 -20.59
N ALA A 107 0.94 -1.43 -19.47
CA ALA A 107 2.09 -2.03 -18.80
C ALA A 107 1.69 -2.58 -17.44
N ARG A 108 2.48 -3.52 -16.94
CA ARG A 108 2.42 -3.95 -15.54
C ARG A 108 3.82 -4.10 -14.98
N VAL A 109 4.00 -3.67 -13.74
CA VAL A 109 5.26 -3.79 -13.00
C VAL A 109 5.11 -4.93 -12.02
N LEU A 110 5.86 -6.01 -12.25
CA LEU A 110 5.90 -7.21 -11.42
C LEU A 110 6.93 -7.00 -10.31
N VAL A 111 6.62 -7.46 -9.11
CA VAL A 111 7.56 -7.47 -7.99
C VAL A 111 8.12 -8.86 -7.80
N VAL A 112 9.45 -8.97 -7.79
CA VAL A 112 10.17 -10.21 -7.63
C VAL A 112 11.07 -10.11 -6.40
N GLN A 113 10.96 -11.07 -5.48
CA GLN A 113 11.88 -11.14 -4.34
C GLN A 113 13.28 -11.50 -4.82
N ALA A 114 14.29 -10.77 -4.35
CA ALA A 114 15.68 -10.99 -4.76
C ALA A 114 16.22 -12.37 -4.37
N ASN A 115 15.65 -13.00 -3.34
CA ASN A 115 16.09 -14.27 -2.76
C ASN A 115 15.09 -15.42 -2.98
N ALA A 116 14.14 -15.29 -3.91
CA ALA A 116 13.17 -16.35 -4.15
C ALA A 116 13.85 -17.61 -4.72
N THR A 117 14.04 -18.63 -3.87
CA THR A 117 14.55 -19.95 -4.24
C THR A 117 13.44 -20.92 -4.64
N ASP A 118 12.17 -20.52 -4.49
CA ASP A 118 11.00 -21.33 -4.80
C ASP A 118 10.04 -20.55 -5.72
N TYR A 119 9.30 -21.27 -6.57
CA TYR A 119 8.45 -20.68 -7.62
C TYR A 119 7.18 -20.08 -6.99
N PRO A 120 7.09 -18.75 -6.79
CA PRO A 120 6.03 -18.17 -5.99
C PRO A 120 4.85 -17.81 -6.90
N GLY A 121 4.09 -18.79 -7.38
CA GLY A 121 2.84 -18.55 -8.13
C GLY A 121 2.93 -17.49 -9.25
N GLU A 122 1.82 -16.79 -9.54
CA GLU A 122 1.89 -15.57 -10.36
C GLU A 122 2.40 -14.41 -9.49
N PRO A 123 3.46 -13.69 -9.91
CA PRO A 123 4.04 -12.61 -9.13
C PRO A 123 3.06 -11.44 -8.95
N MET A 124 3.11 -10.78 -7.80
CA MET A 124 2.34 -9.57 -7.56
C MET A 124 2.70 -8.49 -8.58
N TYR A 125 1.72 -7.79 -9.12
CA TYR A 125 1.94 -6.72 -10.08
C TYR A 125 0.93 -5.58 -9.94
N THR A 126 1.33 -4.42 -10.45
CA THR A 126 0.45 -3.25 -10.60
C THR A 126 0.37 -2.87 -12.08
N LYS A 127 -0.84 -2.62 -12.57
CA LYS A 127 -1.09 -2.18 -13.95
C LYS A 127 -0.96 -0.66 -14.06
N SER A 128 -0.41 -0.20 -15.18
CA SER A 128 -0.43 1.21 -15.56
C SER A 128 -1.83 1.61 -16.03
N PRO A 129 -2.14 2.92 -16.08
CA PRO A 129 -3.20 3.40 -16.95
C PRO A 129 -2.93 3.02 -18.42
N GLU A 130 -3.99 2.97 -19.23
CA GLU A 130 -3.85 2.82 -20.67
C GLU A 130 -3.09 4.01 -21.27
N PHE A 131 -2.33 3.75 -22.34
CA PHE A 131 -1.52 4.75 -23.02
C PHE A 131 -1.59 4.56 -24.53
N MET A 132 -2.03 5.59 -25.25
CA MET A 132 -2.01 5.63 -26.71
C MET A 132 -0.99 6.68 -27.18
N PRO A 133 0.21 6.26 -27.63
CA PRO A 133 1.33 7.16 -27.90
C PRO A 133 0.98 8.31 -28.85
N TYR A 134 0.16 8.04 -29.86
CA TYR A 134 -0.30 9.04 -30.82
C TYR A 134 -1.09 10.20 -30.20
N LEU A 135 -1.89 9.94 -29.15
CA LEU A 135 -2.66 10.99 -28.46
C LEU A 135 -1.95 11.54 -27.23
N ASP A 136 -1.27 10.66 -26.48
CA ASP A 136 -0.80 10.97 -25.14
C ASP A 136 0.66 11.43 -25.11
N SER A 137 1.44 11.19 -26.17
CA SER A 137 2.82 11.66 -26.25
C SER A 137 2.87 13.15 -26.52
N LYS A 138 3.65 13.88 -25.73
CA LYS A 138 3.94 15.30 -26.01
C LYS A 138 4.77 15.39 -27.28
N CYS A 139 4.36 16.23 -28.21
CA CYS A 139 5.15 16.54 -29.40
C CYS A 139 5.87 17.87 -29.16
N LEU A 140 7.19 17.83 -29.04
CA LEU A 140 8.02 19.02 -29.05
C LEU A 140 8.30 19.37 -30.51
N LEU A 141 7.27 19.84 -31.22
CA LEU A 141 7.53 20.64 -32.41
C LEU A 141 8.18 21.93 -31.93
N SER A 142 9.33 22.25 -32.52
CA SER A 142 10.04 23.51 -32.39
C SER A 142 9.09 24.67 -32.69
N PHE A 143 8.45 25.24 -31.66
CA PHE A 143 7.75 26.53 -31.72
C PHE A 143 8.74 27.71 -31.87
N LEU A 144 9.78 27.53 -32.68
CA LEU A 144 10.73 28.55 -33.12
C LEU A 144 11.00 28.34 -34.61
N GLN A 145 10.00 28.55 -35.43
CA GLN A 145 10.15 29.10 -36.79
C GLN A 145 8.77 29.40 -37.37
N LEU A 146 8.25 30.58 -37.01
CA LEU A 146 7.68 31.60 -37.89
C LEU A 146 7.29 32.82 -37.06
#